data_AF-R8WM61-F1
#
_entry.id   AF-R8WM61-F1
#
_cell.length_a   1.000
_cell.length_b   1.000
_cell.length_c   1.000
_cell.angle_alpha   90.00
_cell.angle_beta   90.00
_cell.angle_gamma   90.00
#
_symmetry.space_group_name_H-M   'P 1'
#
loop_
_entity.id
_entity.type
_entity.pdbx_description
1 polymer ?
#
loop_
_entity_poly.entity_id
_entity_poly.type
_entity_poly.pdbx_seq_one_letter_code
_entity_poly.pdbx_strand_id
1 'polypeptide(L)'
;MKKLAAMVAVMALCSAPVLAAQQGGFSGPTTTTQSQNGGFVGPNGSSATVESAKSLRDDTWVTLRGNIVERISDDLYVFKDATGTVNVDIDHKRWNGVTVTPQDVVEIQGEVDKDWNSVEIDVKQITKVAK
;
A
#
# COMPACT_ATOMS: atom_id res chain seq x y z
N MET A 1 -21.58 -73.70 -17.22
CA MET A 1 -22.15 -72.76 -16.24
C MET A 1 -21.32 -72.81 -14.96
N LYS A 2 -20.89 -71.62 -14.49
CA LYS A 2 -20.51 -71.25 -13.11
C LYS A 2 -19.30 -71.96 -12.47
N LYS A 3 -18.15 -71.27 -12.55
CA LYS A 3 -16.91 -71.60 -11.82
C LYS A 3 -16.86 -70.81 -10.50
N LEU A 4 -16.62 -71.58 -9.44
CA LEU A 4 -15.77 -71.34 -8.26
C LEU A 4 -16.00 -70.12 -7.35
N ALA A 5 -15.98 -70.46 -6.06
CA ALA A 5 -16.35 -69.67 -4.91
C ALA A 5 -15.23 -68.77 -4.38
N ALA A 6 -15.68 -67.66 -3.79
CA ALA A 6 -15.21 -66.95 -2.59
C ALA A 6 -13.73 -67.00 -2.20
N MET A 7 -13.09 -65.83 -2.18
CA MET A 7 -12.14 -65.50 -1.12
C MET A 7 -12.25 -64.01 -0.77
N VAL A 8 -12.63 -63.77 0.49
CA VAL A 8 -12.81 -62.47 1.12
C VAL A 8 -11.44 -61.91 1.51
N ALA A 9 -11.14 -60.68 1.07
CA ALA A 9 -10.07 -59.87 1.64
C ALA A 9 -10.61 -58.46 1.87
N VAL A 10 -11.06 -58.21 3.09
CA VAL A 10 -11.47 -56.89 3.57
C VAL A 10 -10.20 -56.08 3.82
N MET A 11 -9.87 -55.16 2.90
CA MET A 11 -8.91 -54.09 3.19
C MET A 11 -9.69 -52.83 3.57
N ALA A 12 -9.78 -52.59 4.87
CA ALA A 12 -10.24 -51.33 5.43
C ALA A 12 -9.19 -50.25 5.18
N LEU A 13 -9.40 -49.41 4.16
CA LEU A 13 -8.63 -48.19 3.97
C LEU A 13 -9.21 -47.11 4.88
N CYS A 14 -8.63 -46.97 6.07
CA CYS A 14 -8.93 -45.91 7.01
C CYS A 14 -8.71 -44.54 6.37
N SER A 15 -9.77 -43.75 6.31
CA SER A 15 -9.75 -42.35 5.92
C SER A 15 -9.10 -41.53 7.04
N ALA A 16 -7.92 -40.98 6.80
CA ALA A 16 -7.33 -39.98 7.69
C ALA A 16 -7.60 -38.58 7.11
N PRO A 17 -8.33 -37.68 7.80
CA PRO A 17 -8.33 -36.28 7.45
C PRO A 17 -6.95 -35.71 7.82
N VAL A 18 -6.15 -35.33 6.84
CA VAL A 18 -4.96 -34.52 7.11
C VAL A 18 -5.44 -33.11 7.42
N LEU A 19 -5.33 -32.74 8.70
CA LEU A 19 -5.53 -31.38 9.19
C LEU A 19 -4.50 -30.44 8.53
N ALA A 20 -4.98 -29.24 8.22
CA ALA A 20 -4.27 -28.17 7.54
C ALA A 20 -2.95 -27.75 8.23
N ALA A 21 -1.86 -27.71 7.46
CA ALA A 21 -0.71 -26.89 7.78
C ALA A 21 -0.85 -25.54 7.06
N GLN A 22 -1.71 -24.67 7.59
CA GLN A 22 -1.66 -23.25 7.27
C GLN A 22 -0.49 -22.65 8.04
N GLN A 23 0.70 -22.69 7.44
CA GLN A 23 1.88 -22.04 7.98
C GLN A 23 2.42 -21.04 6.95
N GLY A 24 1.54 -20.08 6.62
CA GLY A 24 1.93 -18.78 6.07
C GLY A 24 1.46 -17.73 7.06
N GLY A 25 2.40 -17.14 7.81
CA GLY A 25 2.14 -16.07 8.76
C GLY A 25 3.18 -14.98 8.57
N PHE A 26 2.72 -13.73 8.53
CA PHE A 26 3.58 -12.55 8.45
C PHE A 26 4.53 -12.51 9.67
N SER A 27 5.84 -12.56 9.42
CA SER A 27 6.88 -12.38 10.44
C SER A 27 7.53 -11.01 10.25
N GLY A 28 7.00 -9.99 10.91
CA GLY A 28 7.57 -8.65 10.90
C GLY A 28 7.53 -7.96 12.26
N PRO A 29 8.33 -6.90 12.45
CA PRO A 29 8.45 -6.22 13.72
C PRO A 29 7.16 -5.49 14.09
N THR A 30 6.64 -5.74 15.29
CA THR A 30 5.44 -5.10 15.84
C THR A 30 5.77 -3.70 16.34
N THR A 31 5.47 -2.68 15.54
CA THR A 31 5.50 -1.29 16.01
C THR A 31 4.07 -0.84 16.28
N THR A 32 3.64 -0.99 17.54
CA THR A 32 2.37 -0.46 18.02
C THR A 32 2.48 1.04 18.21
N THR A 33 1.86 1.85 17.34
CA THR A 33 1.33 3.19 17.69
C THR A 33 0.54 3.82 16.53
N GLN A 34 -0.69 3.36 16.32
CA GLN A 34 -1.81 4.26 15.99
C GLN A 34 -3.11 3.53 16.26
N SER A 35 -4.04 4.19 16.97
CA SER A 35 -5.40 3.70 17.18
C SER A 35 -6.10 3.65 15.83
N GLN A 36 -6.00 2.48 15.19
CA GLN A 36 -6.83 2.07 14.07
C GLN A 36 -7.80 1.03 14.62
N ASN A 37 -9.04 1.09 14.19
CA ASN A 37 -10.12 0.20 14.59
C ASN A 37 -9.87 -1.20 13.97
N GLY A 38 -8.86 -1.92 14.49
CA GLY A 38 -8.39 -3.23 14.02
C GLY A 38 -7.43 -3.18 12.82
N GLY A 39 -6.59 -4.22 12.66
CA GLY A 39 -5.68 -4.39 11.51
C GLY A 39 -4.22 -4.70 11.90
N PHE A 40 -3.39 -5.02 10.89
CA PHE A 40 -1.94 -5.18 11.03
C PHE A 40 -1.25 -3.81 11.01
N VAL A 41 -0.46 -3.49 12.05
CA VAL A 41 0.41 -2.31 12.09
C VAL A 41 1.85 -2.78 11.94
N GLY A 42 2.36 -2.70 10.70
CA GLY A 42 3.75 -2.97 10.37
C GLY A 42 4.58 -1.69 10.33
N PRO A 43 5.89 -1.80 10.07
CA PRO A 43 6.70 -0.64 9.71
C PRO A 43 5.94 0.16 8.64
N ASN A 44 5.66 1.43 8.93
CA ASN A 44 5.14 2.35 7.93
C ASN A 44 6.07 2.25 6.72
N GLY A 45 5.53 1.91 5.54
CA GLY A 45 6.33 1.60 4.35
C GLY A 45 7.40 2.66 4.10
N SER A 46 8.59 2.24 3.67
CA SER A 46 9.71 3.14 3.40
C SER A 46 9.28 4.28 2.47
N SER A 47 9.57 5.52 2.85
CA SER A 47 9.31 6.69 2.00
C SER A 47 10.22 6.68 0.77
N ALA A 48 9.63 6.81 -0.42
CA ALA A 48 10.36 6.99 -1.67
C ALA A 48 10.78 8.46 -1.86
N THR A 49 11.61 8.71 -2.87
CA THR A 49 11.96 10.07 -3.32
C THR A 49 11.12 10.46 -4.53
N VAL A 50 10.89 11.76 -4.72
CA VAL A 50 10.19 12.29 -5.89
C VAL A 50 10.86 11.83 -7.18
N GLU A 51 12.19 11.89 -7.25
CA GLU A 51 12.93 11.46 -8.43
C GLU A 51 12.73 9.96 -8.70
N SER A 52 12.77 9.11 -7.67
CA SER A 52 12.47 7.69 -7.85
C SER A 52 11.04 7.44 -8.30
N ALA A 53 10.06 8.17 -7.74
CA ALA A 53 8.64 8.00 -8.08
C ALA A 53 8.37 8.26 -9.57
N LYS A 54 9.04 9.26 -10.16
CA LYS A 54 8.96 9.55 -11.60
C LYS A 54 9.40 8.40 -12.49
N SER A 55 10.23 7.49 -11.99
CA SER A 55 10.71 6.32 -12.75
C SER A 55 9.83 5.08 -12.59
N LEU A 56 8.92 5.07 -11.61
CA LEU A 56 8.05 3.93 -11.33
C LEU A 56 6.99 3.74 -12.42
N ARG A 57 6.38 2.56 -12.44
CA ARG A 57 5.28 2.30 -13.37
C ARG A 57 4.03 3.03 -12.91
N ASP A 58 3.13 3.22 -13.86
CA ASP A 58 1.74 3.58 -13.57
C ASP A 58 1.12 2.63 -12.52
N ASP A 59 0.11 3.10 -11.78
CA ASP A 59 -0.57 2.43 -10.66
C ASP A 59 0.34 2.01 -9.49
N THR A 60 1.58 2.52 -9.40
CA THR A 60 2.49 2.13 -8.31
C THR A 60 2.21 2.94 -7.05
N TRP A 61 1.90 2.25 -5.93
CA TRP A 61 1.74 2.91 -4.64
C TRP A 61 3.07 3.49 -4.11
N VAL A 62 3.03 4.75 -3.67
CA VAL A 62 4.17 5.46 -3.10
C VAL A 62 3.79 6.24 -1.84
N THR A 63 4.76 6.34 -0.94
CA THR A 63 4.75 7.29 0.18
C THR A 63 5.86 8.30 -0.05
N LEU A 64 5.53 9.59 -0.13
CA LEU A 64 6.49 10.67 -0.33
C LEU A 64 6.43 11.66 0.83
N ARG A 65 7.59 12.21 1.20
CA ARG A 65 7.71 13.22 2.27
C ARG A 65 8.42 14.47 1.78
N GLY A 66 7.81 15.62 2.00
CA GLY A 66 8.22 16.88 1.38
C GLY A 66 7.27 18.02 1.69
N ASN A 67 7.20 19.00 0.81
CA ASN A 67 6.39 20.22 0.97
C ASN A 67 5.50 20.43 -0.25
N ILE A 68 4.28 20.93 -0.02
CA ILE A 68 3.43 21.45 -1.10
C ILE A 68 3.78 22.93 -1.28
N VAL A 69 4.39 23.28 -2.42
CA VAL A 69 5.01 24.60 -2.61
C VAL A 69 4.18 25.54 -3.47
N GLU A 70 3.26 25.01 -4.28
CA GLU A 70 2.44 25.79 -5.21
C GLU A 70 1.12 25.06 -5.52
N ARG A 71 0.05 25.82 -5.76
CA ARG A 71 -1.23 25.31 -6.29
C ARG A 71 -1.34 25.75 -7.75
N ILE A 72 -1.46 24.79 -8.66
CA ILE A 72 -1.55 25.04 -10.10
C ILE A 72 -3.01 25.20 -10.54
N SER A 73 -3.90 24.34 -10.03
CA SER A 73 -5.33 24.35 -10.35
C SER A 73 -6.17 23.92 -9.13
N ASP A 74 -7.42 23.49 -9.33
CA ASP A 74 -8.32 23.18 -8.22
C ASP A 74 -7.76 22.07 -7.32
N ASP A 75 -7.46 20.91 -7.92
CA ASP A 75 -6.92 19.75 -7.21
C ASP A 75 -5.43 19.49 -7.53
N LEU A 76 -4.81 20.26 -8.44
CA LEU A 76 -3.40 20.05 -8.84
C LEU A 76 -2.43 20.98 -8.08
N TYR A 77 -1.40 20.38 -7.49
CA TYR A 77 -0.38 21.08 -6.69
C TYR A 77 1.04 20.64 -7.08
N VAL A 78 2.04 21.46 -6.76
CA VAL A 78 3.45 21.09 -6.86
C VAL A 78 3.94 20.59 -5.51
N PHE A 79 4.39 19.33 -5.49
CA PHE A 79 5.08 18.73 -4.37
C PHE A 79 6.58 18.76 -4.59
N LYS A 80 7.34 19.02 -3.53
CA LYS A 80 8.80 19.14 -3.57
C LYS A 80 9.43 18.33 -2.44
N ASP A 81 10.48 17.58 -2.77
CA ASP A 81 11.43 17.04 -1.81
C ASP A 81 12.87 17.49 -2.13
N ALA A 82 13.87 16.85 -1.52
CA ALA A 82 15.29 17.17 -1.76
C ALA A 82 15.79 16.73 -3.15
N THR A 83 15.09 15.82 -3.81
CA THR A 83 15.47 15.22 -5.11
C THR A 83 14.83 15.92 -6.29
N GLY A 84 13.65 16.54 -6.10
CA GLY A 84 13.01 17.30 -7.16
C GLY A 84 11.57 17.70 -6.83
N THR A 85 10.82 17.98 -7.89
CA THR A 85 9.39 18.32 -7.83
C THR A 85 8.55 17.39 -8.69
N VAL A 86 7.30 17.16 -8.30
CA VAL A 86 6.30 16.40 -9.07
C VAL A 86 4.93 17.03 -8.83
N ASN A 87 4.03 16.91 -9.82
CA ASN A 87 2.65 17.32 -9.65
C ASN A 87 1.92 16.29 -8.79
N VAL A 88 0.99 16.75 -7.98
CA VAL A 88 0.16 15.89 -7.14
C VAL A 88 -1.30 16.33 -7.25
N ASP A 89 -2.19 15.38 -7.47
CA ASP A 89 -3.64 15.59 -7.42
C ASP A 89 -4.12 15.33 -5.98
N ILE A 90 -4.71 16.35 -5.35
CA ILE A 90 -5.22 16.31 -3.98
C ILE A 90 -6.66 16.83 -3.97
N ASP A 91 -7.61 15.94 -4.22
CA ASP A 91 -9.05 16.18 -4.02
C ASP A 91 -9.34 16.80 -2.64
N HIS A 92 -10.29 17.74 -2.61
CA HIS A 92 -10.74 18.43 -1.39
C HIS A 92 -10.97 17.51 -0.17
N LYS A 93 -11.50 16.30 -0.37
CA LYS A 93 -11.77 15.34 0.71
C LYS A 93 -10.51 14.82 1.41
N ARG A 94 -9.34 14.92 0.78
CA ARG A 94 -8.07 14.40 1.33
C ARG A 94 -7.55 15.25 2.48
N TRP A 95 -7.87 16.54 2.49
CA TRP A 95 -7.40 17.48 3.50
C TRP A 95 -7.94 17.16 4.90
N ASN A 96 -9.14 16.61 5.03
CA ASN A 96 -9.73 16.23 6.33
C ASN A 96 -9.63 17.34 7.41
N GLY A 97 -9.77 18.61 7.01
CA GLY A 97 -9.65 19.78 7.90
C GLY A 97 -8.21 20.22 8.22
N VAL A 98 -7.20 19.53 7.70
CA VAL A 98 -5.78 19.93 7.85
C VAL A 98 -5.48 21.10 6.93
N THR A 99 -4.90 22.16 7.50
CA THR A 99 -4.33 23.28 6.73
C THR A 99 -2.83 23.06 6.54
N VAL A 100 -2.35 23.10 5.30
CA VAL A 100 -0.94 22.97 4.95
C VAL A 100 -0.45 24.25 4.29
N THR A 101 0.75 24.68 4.68
CA THR A 101 1.48 25.80 4.10
C THR A 101 2.77 25.32 3.43
N PRO A 102 3.41 26.12 2.56
CA PRO A 102 4.68 25.74 1.94
C PRO A 102 5.83 25.45 2.91
N GLN A 103 5.73 25.88 4.17
CA GLN A 103 6.72 25.62 5.21
C GLN A 103 6.48 24.29 5.95
N ASP A 104 5.28 23.72 5.83
CA ASP A 104 4.91 22.48 6.50
C ASP A 104 5.45 21.28 5.74
N VAL A 105 6.12 20.37 6.45
CA VAL A 105 6.47 19.06 5.89
C VAL A 105 5.26 18.15 6.01
N VAL A 106 4.87 17.55 4.89
CA VAL A 106 3.77 16.59 4.80
C VAL A 106 4.27 15.25 4.28
N GLU A 107 3.56 14.20 4.68
CA GLU A 107 3.63 12.90 4.05
C GLU A 107 2.38 12.72 3.19
N ILE A 108 2.58 12.38 1.92
CA ILE A 108 1.51 12.00 1.01
C ILE A 108 1.63 10.52 0.67
N GLN A 109 0.50 9.84 0.58
CA GLN A 109 0.39 8.47 0.13
C GLN A 109 -0.59 8.42 -1.03
N GLY A 110 -0.20 7.77 -2.11
CA GLY A 110 -0.96 7.76 -3.34
C GLY A 110 -0.39 6.82 -4.38
N GLU A 111 -0.97 6.86 -5.55
CA GLU A 111 -0.57 6.07 -6.72
C GLU A 111 0.22 6.97 -7.67
N VAL A 112 1.25 6.44 -8.30
CA VAL A 112 1.86 7.09 -9.46
C VAL A 112 0.87 6.97 -10.61
N ASP A 113 0.37 8.10 -11.10
CA ASP A 113 -0.39 8.17 -12.34
C ASP A 113 0.56 8.62 -13.45
N LYS A 114 0.80 7.73 -14.41
CA LYS A 114 1.77 7.93 -15.48
C LYS A 114 1.14 7.67 -16.84
N ASP A 115 1.04 8.76 -17.58
CA ASP A 115 0.78 8.77 -19.00
C ASP A 115 2.06 8.84 -19.84
N TRP A 116 1.91 8.74 -21.15
CA TRP A 116 3.00 8.84 -22.11
C TRP A 116 3.76 10.18 -22.07
N ASN A 117 3.18 11.25 -21.52
CA ASN A 117 3.77 12.60 -21.46
C ASN A 117 3.73 13.27 -20.07
N SER A 118 3.20 12.62 -19.04
CA SER A 118 3.08 13.20 -17.68
C SER A 118 3.31 12.15 -16.61
N VAL A 119 3.73 12.63 -15.44
CA VAL A 119 3.75 11.85 -14.20
C VAL A 119 3.24 12.73 -13.08
N GLU A 120 2.25 12.22 -12.37
CA GLU A 120 1.69 12.84 -11.18
C GLU A 120 1.46 11.80 -10.09
N ILE A 121 1.22 12.28 -8.87
CA ILE A 121 0.84 11.43 -7.75
C ILE A 121 -0.61 11.68 -7.39
N ASP A 122 -1.37 10.62 -7.44
CA ASP A 122 -2.80 10.59 -7.25
C ASP A 122 -3.08 10.35 -5.75
N VAL A 123 -3.25 11.44 -4.98
CA VAL A 123 -3.13 11.39 -3.51
C VAL A 123 -4.38 10.80 -2.87
N LYS A 124 -4.17 9.73 -2.09
CA LYS A 124 -5.24 9.08 -1.30
C LYS A 124 -5.24 9.51 0.16
N GLN A 125 -4.08 9.93 0.69
CA GLN A 125 -3.94 10.45 2.05
C GLN A 125 -2.85 11.52 2.13
N ILE A 126 -3.10 12.57 2.90
CA ILE A 126 -2.12 13.58 3.28
C ILE A 126 -2.11 13.75 4.79
N THR A 127 -0.91 13.78 5.39
CA THR A 127 -0.73 14.01 6.82
C THR A 127 0.39 15.01 7.05
N LYS A 128 0.15 16.02 7.89
CA LYS A 128 1.22 16.93 8.31
C LYS A 128 2.16 16.19 9.27
N VAL A 129 3.45 16.22 8.98
CA VAL A 129 4.43 15.57 9.86
C VAL A 129 4.83 16.54 10.95
N ALA A 130 4.52 16.19 12.21
CA ALA A 130 4.94 16.97 13.36
C ALA A 130 6.48 17.00 13.44
N LYS A 131 7.00 18.15 13.88
CA LYS A 131 8.43 18.38 14.07
C LYS A 131 8.94 17.71 15.34
#